data_AF-A0A920R5F9-F1
#
_entry.id   AF-A0A920R5F9-F1
#
_cell.length_a   1.000
_cell.length_b   1.000
_cell.length_c   1.000
_cell.angle_alpha   90.00
_cell.angle_beta   90.00
_cell.angle_gamma   90.00
#
_symmetry.space_group_name_H-M   'P 1'
#
loop_
_entity.id
_entity.type
_entity.pdbx_description
1 polymer ?
#
loop_
_entity_poly.entity_id
_entity_poly.type
_entity_poly.pdbx_seq_one_letter_code
_entity_poly.pdbx_strand_id
1 'polypeptide(L)'
;MAEHTFGGNWNTHKVTFDTHKPNGVLFSIDQKTLFVADAPFEPFEPRQLLAYPVNSDGTLSDHQVLHDFGRGRGIDGMTLTSSGIIIATAGSSSAGPGPMIYEFEPSGRVIQTHKTPVDSPTNCTYGGTSLNRCL
;
A
#
# COMPACT_ATOMS: atom_id res chain seq x y z
N MET A 1 25.44 7.13 16.31
CA MET A 1 25.43 5.65 16.28
C MET A 1 24.60 5.20 17.46
N ALA A 2 23.42 4.63 17.23
CA ALA A 2 22.61 4.05 18.29
C ALA A 2 22.95 2.55 18.37
N GLU A 3 23.40 2.11 19.55
CA GLU A 3 23.82 0.73 19.81
C GLU A 3 22.64 -0.25 19.81
N HIS A 4 22.93 -1.47 19.36
CA HIS A 4 22.01 -2.60 19.35
C HIS A 4 22.05 -3.33 20.70
N THR A 5 20.97 -3.24 21.47
CA THR A 5 20.66 -4.23 22.51
C THR A 5 19.39 -4.99 22.15
N PHE A 6 19.42 -6.32 22.33
CA PHE A 6 18.26 -7.18 22.17
C PHE A 6 17.15 -6.72 23.14
N GLY A 7 15.98 -6.35 22.59
CA GLY A 7 14.90 -5.64 23.32
C GLY A 7 14.84 -4.12 23.08
N GLY A 8 15.66 -3.60 22.16
CA GLY A 8 15.96 -2.19 21.90
C GLY A 8 14.83 -1.19 22.11
N ASN A 9 15.12 -0.17 22.93
CA ASN A 9 14.33 1.05 23.02
C ASN A 9 14.41 1.81 21.67
N TRP A 10 13.58 1.43 20.72
CA TRP A 10 13.38 2.19 19.50
C TRP A 10 12.43 3.34 19.79
N ASN A 11 12.91 4.58 19.66
CA ASN A 11 12.03 5.73 19.63
C ASN A 11 11.23 5.66 18.32
N THR A 12 9.93 5.42 18.44
CA THR A 12 9.01 5.46 17.30
C THR A 12 8.47 6.88 17.17
N HIS A 13 8.41 7.35 15.93
CA HIS A 13 7.86 8.66 15.59
C HIS A 13 6.69 8.47 14.63
N LYS A 14 5.56 9.12 14.91
CA LYS A 14 4.43 9.20 13.98
C LYS A 14 4.84 10.10 12.82
N VAL A 15 4.64 9.64 11.59
CA VAL A 15 5.07 10.37 10.37
C VAL A 15 3.92 10.76 9.44
N THR A 16 2.74 10.14 9.57
CA THR A 16 1.51 10.54 8.86
C THR A 16 0.47 10.99 9.89
N PHE A 17 -0.31 12.02 9.58
CA PHE A 17 -1.28 12.63 10.52
C PHE A 17 -2.69 12.81 9.93
N ASP A 18 -2.82 12.44 8.67
CA ASP A 18 -3.86 12.72 7.69
C ASP A 18 -4.50 11.43 7.14
N THR A 19 -4.17 10.28 7.72
CA THR A 19 -4.76 8.97 7.41
C THR A 19 -5.77 8.56 8.47
N HIS A 20 -6.81 7.85 8.06
CA HIS A 20 -7.88 7.37 8.95
C HIS A 20 -7.57 5.95 9.46
N LYS A 21 -7.18 5.06 8.54
CA LYS A 21 -6.86 3.67 8.78
C LYS A 21 -5.77 3.20 7.83
N PRO A 22 -4.50 3.58 8.06
CA PRO A 22 -3.38 3.11 7.26
C PRO A 22 -3.20 1.60 7.45
N ASN A 23 -2.94 0.87 6.36
CA ASN A 23 -2.78 -0.58 6.39
C ASN A 23 -1.55 -1.03 5.58
N GLY A 24 -1.70 -1.35 4.28
CA GLY A 24 -0.57 -1.63 3.41
C GLY A 24 0.41 -0.45 3.33
N VAL A 25 1.70 -0.73 3.52
CA VAL A 25 2.79 0.26 3.43
C VAL A 25 3.96 -0.29 2.63
N LEU A 26 4.52 0.53 1.73
CA LEU A 26 5.68 0.18 0.91
C LEU A 26 6.57 1.40 0.71
N PHE A 27 7.88 1.21 0.58
CA PHE A 27 8.75 2.22 -0.01
C PHE A 27 8.92 1.97 -1.51
N SER A 28 9.11 3.03 -2.29
CA SER A 28 9.71 2.91 -3.62
C SER A 28 11.07 2.23 -3.54
N ILE A 29 11.54 1.66 -4.66
CA ILE A 29 12.84 0.95 -4.71
C ILE A 29 14.01 1.85 -4.27
N ASP A 30 13.94 3.14 -4.59
CA ASP A 30 14.94 4.14 -4.20
C ASP A 30 14.68 4.77 -2.81
N GLN A 31 13.64 4.31 -2.10
CA GLN A 31 13.20 4.75 -0.77
C GLN A 31 12.82 6.23 -0.66
N LYS A 32 12.62 6.93 -1.78
CA LYS A 32 12.25 8.35 -1.79
C LYS A 32 10.76 8.60 -1.67
N THR A 33 9.93 7.56 -1.82
CA THR A 33 8.48 7.66 -1.68
C THR A 33 7.98 6.56 -0.75
N LEU A 34 7.17 6.93 0.24
CA LEU A 34 6.37 6.00 1.04
C LEU A 34 4.97 5.92 0.46
N PHE A 35 4.56 4.74 0.02
CA PHE A 35 3.18 4.44 -0.37
C PHE A 35 2.41 3.93 0.83
N VAL A 36 1.19 4.45 1.04
CA VAL A 36 0.29 4.06 2.13
C VAL A 36 -1.10 3.82 1.57
N ALA A 37 -1.67 2.65 1.86
CA ALA A 37 -3.09 2.39 1.66
C ALA A 37 -3.87 2.91 2.87
N ASP A 38 -4.69 3.95 2.67
CA ASP A 38 -5.67 4.40 3.67
C ASP A 38 -7.00 3.71 3.40
N ALA A 39 -7.43 2.85 4.34
CA ALA A 39 -8.49 1.87 4.11
C ALA A 39 -9.57 1.87 5.21
N PRO A 40 -10.24 3.01 5.46
CA PRO A 40 -11.33 3.08 6.43
C PRO A 40 -12.55 2.26 5.99
N PHE A 41 -13.36 1.85 6.95
CA PHE A 41 -14.59 1.08 6.69
C PHE A 41 -15.82 1.98 6.53
N GLU A 42 -15.71 3.20 7.02
CA GLU A 42 -16.75 4.21 7.11
C GLU A 42 -17.19 4.62 5.69
N PRO A 43 -18.50 4.76 5.41
CA PRO A 43 -19.00 4.99 4.05
C PRO A 43 -18.55 6.28 3.37
N PHE A 44 -18.19 7.30 4.15
CA PHE A 44 -17.87 8.65 3.67
C PHE A 44 -16.40 9.00 3.80
N GLU A 45 -15.59 8.12 4.39
CA GLU A 45 -14.15 8.33 4.46
C GLU A 45 -13.49 7.83 3.18
N PRO A 46 -12.48 8.56 2.67
CA PRO A 46 -11.81 8.22 1.43
C PRO A 46 -11.05 6.90 1.58
N ARG A 47 -11.11 6.04 0.56
CA ARG A 47 -10.24 4.87 0.45
C ARG A 47 -9.25 5.14 -0.66
N GLN A 48 -7.98 5.32 -0.28
CA GLN A 48 -7.00 5.92 -1.18
C GLN A 48 -5.66 5.20 -1.10
N LEU A 49 -4.97 5.14 -2.24
CA LEU A 49 -3.54 4.90 -2.29
C LEU A 49 -2.83 6.27 -2.26
N LEU A 50 -2.06 6.50 -1.21
CA LEU A 50 -1.33 7.75 -0.97
C LEU A 50 0.16 7.55 -1.23
N ALA A 51 0.84 8.61 -1.67
CA ALA A 51 2.29 8.65 -1.83
C ALA A 51 2.88 9.87 -1.14
N TYR A 52 3.80 9.64 -0.20
CA TYR A 52 4.49 10.66 0.58
C TYR A 52 5.95 10.74 0.12
N PRO A 53 6.45 11.90 -0.30
CA PRO A 53 7.89 12.09 -0.49
C PRO A 53 8.61 11.97 0.85
N VAL A 54 9.72 11.22 0.86
CA VAL A 54 10.54 10.95 2.04
C VAL A 54 11.70 11.95 2.06
N ASN A 55 11.80 12.73 3.12
CA ASN A 55 12.86 13.71 3.30
C ASN A 55 14.15 13.02 3.79
N SER A 56 15.30 13.70 3.66
CA SER A 56 16.60 13.16 4.05
C SER A 56 16.75 12.87 5.55
N ASP A 57 15.89 13.47 6.39
CA ASP A 57 15.83 13.24 7.83
C ASP A 57 14.82 12.15 8.25
N GLY A 58 14.17 11.50 7.28
CA GLY A 58 13.16 10.45 7.48
C GLY A 58 11.75 10.97 7.75
N THR A 59 11.53 12.29 7.75
CA THR A 59 10.17 12.88 7.78
C THR A 59 9.49 12.75 6.42
N LEU A 60 8.18 12.99 6.39
CA LEU A 60 7.38 12.94 5.17
C LEU A 60 6.91 14.35 4.79
N SER A 61 6.96 14.64 3.49
CA SER A 61 6.29 15.82 2.92
C SER A 61 4.82 15.51 2.60
N ASP A 62 4.06 16.53 2.21
CA ASP A 62 2.65 16.40 1.82
C ASP A 62 2.44 15.30 0.78
N HIS A 63 1.40 14.49 0.99
CA HIS A 63 1.11 13.37 0.12
C HIS A 63 0.43 13.78 -1.18
N GLN A 64 0.49 12.86 -2.14
CA GLN A 64 -0.38 12.85 -3.32
C GLN A 64 -1.35 11.68 -3.22
N VAL A 65 -2.59 11.89 -3.62
CA VAL A 65 -3.57 10.81 -3.83
C VAL A 65 -3.29 10.19 -5.19
N LEU A 66 -2.70 9.00 -5.20
CA LEU A 66 -2.38 8.28 -6.43
C LEU A 66 -3.60 7.58 -7.03
N HIS A 67 -4.47 7.05 -6.17
CA HIS A 67 -5.69 6.39 -6.59
C HIS A 67 -6.77 6.57 -5.53
N ASP A 68 -7.98 6.93 -5.96
CA ASP A 68 -9.16 7.00 -5.11
C ASP A 68 -10.16 5.90 -5.53
N PHE A 69 -10.47 5.00 -4.61
CA PHE A 69 -11.38 3.88 -4.87
C PHE A 69 -12.86 4.30 -4.78
N GLY A 70 -13.13 5.54 -4.38
CA GLY A 70 -14.46 6.09 -4.16
C GLY A 70 -15.30 5.18 -3.27
N ARG A 71 -16.41 4.69 -3.83
CA ARG A 71 -17.32 3.77 -3.10
C ARG A 71 -16.84 2.32 -3.06
N GLY A 72 -15.79 1.97 -3.82
CA GLY A 72 -15.18 0.64 -3.82
C GLY A 72 -14.43 0.35 -2.52
N ARG A 73 -14.16 -0.94 -2.27
CA ARG A 73 -13.22 -1.33 -1.21
C ARG A 73 -11.79 -1.01 -1.66
N GLY A 74 -11.07 -0.23 -0.85
CA GLY A 74 -9.68 0.15 -1.11
C GLY A 74 -8.68 -0.99 -0.93
N ILE A 75 -7.39 -0.62 -0.98
CA ILE A 75 -6.29 -1.56 -0.77
C ILE A 75 -6.26 -2.01 0.69
N ASP A 76 -6.05 -3.32 0.90
CA ASP A 76 -5.75 -3.85 2.23
C ASP A 76 -4.23 -4.02 2.37
N GLY A 77 -3.68 -5.00 1.67
CA GLY A 77 -2.25 -5.29 1.60
C GLY A 77 -1.68 -5.13 0.20
N MET A 78 -0.38 -4.85 0.12
CA MET A 78 0.32 -4.64 -1.14
C MET A 78 1.78 -5.07 -1.05
N THR A 79 2.36 -5.37 -2.20
CA THR A 79 3.78 -5.67 -2.40
C THR A 79 4.33 -4.93 -3.61
N LEU A 80 5.64 -4.96 -3.82
CA LEU A 80 6.32 -4.24 -4.90
C LEU A 80 7.12 -5.22 -5.77
N THR A 81 7.05 -5.04 -7.09
CA THR A 81 7.96 -5.73 -8.01
C THR A 81 9.34 -5.09 -7.99
N SER A 82 10.36 -5.80 -8.48
CA SER A 82 11.71 -5.25 -8.66
C SER A 82 11.77 -4.09 -9.68
N SER A 83 10.76 -3.95 -10.54
CA SER A 83 10.61 -2.83 -11.47
C SER A 83 9.81 -1.66 -10.89
N GLY A 84 9.34 -1.74 -9.64
CA GLY A 84 8.59 -0.69 -8.97
C GLY A 84 7.08 -0.69 -9.24
N ILE A 85 6.51 -1.77 -9.79
CA ILE A 85 5.06 -1.91 -9.91
C ILE A 85 4.49 -2.31 -8.54
N ILE A 86 3.44 -1.61 -8.10
CA ILE A 86 2.73 -1.93 -6.87
C ILE A 86 1.67 -2.99 -7.20
N ILE A 87 1.75 -4.13 -6.53
CA ILE A 87 0.75 -5.19 -6.60
C ILE A 87 -0.10 -5.09 -5.34
N ALA A 88 -1.42 -4.94 -5.48
CA ALA A 88 -2.29 -4.66 -4.34
C ALA A 88 -3.57 -5.48 -4.35
N THR A 89 -4.03 -5.90 -3.18
CA THR A 89 -5.34 -6.53 -3.00
C THR A 89 -6.39 -5.46 -2.73
N ALA A 90 -7.47 -5.44 -3.51
CA ALA A 90 -8.56 -4.48 -3.30
C ALA A 90 -9.89 -5.00 -3.86
N GLY A 91 -10.96 -4.26 -3.58
CA GLY A 91 -12.30 -4.60 -4.03
C GLY A 91 -12.95 -5.74 -3.24
N SER A 92 -14.27 -5.87 -3.42
CA SER A 92 -15.09 -6.97 -2.93
C SER A 92 -16.25 -7.22 -3.90
N SER A 93 -17.00 -8.30 -3.70
CA SER A 93 -18.23 -8.57 -4.47
C SER A 93 -19.31 -7.51 -4.24
N SER A 94 -19.25 -6.80 -3.12
CA SER A 94 -20.23 -5.78 -2.71
C SER A 94 -19.81 -4.34 -3.04
N ALA A 95 -18.53 -4.10 -3.35
CA ALA A 95 -17.99 -2.75 -3.55
C ALA A 95 -16.85 -2.72 -4.57
N GLY A 96 -17.07 -2.00 -5.68
CA GLY A 96 -16.10 -1.87 -6.79
C GLY A 96 -16.34 -2.90 -7.90
N PRO A 97 -15.34 -3.16 -8.76
CA PRO A 97 -15.47 -4.09 -9.90
C PRO A 97 -15.44 -5.58 -9.51
N GLY A 98 -15.43 -5.88 -8.21
CA GLY A 98 -15.23 -7.23 -7.66
C GLY A 98 -13.91 -7.35 -6.87
N PRO A 99 -13.64 -8.52 -6.29
CA PRO A 99 -12.39 -8.80 -5.58
C PRO A 99 -11.24 -9.03 -6.57
N MET A 100 -10.16 -8.26 -6.43
CA MET A 100 -9.11 -8.17 -7.45
C MET A 100 -7.70 -8.07 -6.84
N ILE A 101 -6.71 -8.51 -7.62
CA ILE A 101 -5.33 -8.03 -7.58
C ILE A 101 -5.19 -6.91 -8.61
N TYR A 102 -4.69 -5.76 -8.18
CA TYR A 102 -4.36 -4.63 -9.04
C TYR A 102 -2.85 -4.54 -9.25
N GLU A 103 -2.46 -4.13 -10.46
CA GLU A 103 -1.10 -3.70 -10.78
C GLU A 103 -1.12 -2.20 -11.04
N PHE A 104 -0.43 -1.43 -10.20
CA PHE A 104 -0.29 0.01 -10.33
C PHE A 104 1.14 0.38 -10.73
N GLU A 105 1.28 1.31 -11.67
CA GLU A 105 2.52 2.08 -11.77
C GLU A 105 2.72 2.94 -10.51
N PRO A 106 3.97 3.35 -10.19
CA PRO A 106 4.23 4.31 -9.13
C PRO A 106 3.44 5.62 -9.23
N SER A 107 2.93 5.95 -10.43
CA SER A 107 2.06 7.10 -10.69
C SER A 107 0.62 6.94 -10.16
N GLY A 108 0.23 5.74 -9.72
CA GLY A 108 -1.17 5.42 -9.36
C GLY A 108 -2.02 4.92 -10.52
N ARG A 109 -1.47 4.86 -11.73
CA ARG A 109 -2.18 4.34 -12.90
C ARG A 109 -2.34 2.82 -12.79
N VAL A 110 -3.58 2.34 -12.90
CA VAL A 110 -3.87 0.90 -13.05
C VAL A 110 -3.37 0.43 -14.42
N ILE A 111 -2.48 -0.56 -14.42
CA ILE A 111 -1.99 -1.24 -15.63
C ILE A 111 -2.90 -2.42 -15.95
N GLN A 112 -3.19 -3.24 -14.94
CA GLN A 112 -3.92 -4.49 -15.08
C GLN A 112 -4.66 -4.84 -13.78
N THR A 113 -5.72 -5.63 -13.91
CA THR A 113 -6.46 -6.20 -12.79
C THR A 113 -6.71 -7.69 -13.01
N HIS A 114 -6.62 -8.48 -11.95
CA HIS A 114 -6.84 -9.93 -11.98
C HIS A 114 -7.89 -10.30 -10.94
N LYS A 115 -8.95 -11.02 -11.34
CA LYS A 115 -9.97 -11.47 -10.40
C LYS A 115 -9.39 -12.48 -9.42
N THR A 116 -9.71 -12.32 -8.13
CA THR A 116 -9.37 -13.34 -7.14
C THR A 116 -10.49 -14.38 -7.04
N PRO A 117 -10.15 -15.64 -6.72
CA PRO A 117 -11.14 -16.71 -6.56
C PRO A 117 -11.98 -16.57 -5.27
N VAL A 118 -11.51 -15.76 -4.33
CA VAL A 118 -12.17 -15.46 -3.06
C VAL A 118 -12.49 -13.98 -2.96
N ASP A 119 -13.55 -13.66 -2.22
CA ASP A 119 -13.96 -12.28 -1.97
C ASP A 119 -13.01 -11.59 -0.98
N SER A 120 -12.90 -10.26 -1.11
CA SER A 120 -12.18 -9.36 -0.21
C SER A 120 -10.75 -9.82 0.10
N PRO A 121 -9.89 -9.99 -0.92
CA PRO A 121 -8.49 -10.35 -0.71
C PRO A 121 -7.82 -9.32 0.20
N THR A 122 -6.95 -9.79 1.10
CA THR A 122 -6.41 -8.99 2.20
C THR A 122 -4.92 -8.70 2.07
N ASN A 123 -4.13 -9.57 1.45
CA ASN A 123 -2.71 -9.33 1.25
C ASN A 123 -2.17 -10.15 0.08
N CYS A 124 -1.00 -9.77 -0.42
CA CYS A 124 -0.28 -10.51 -1.45
C CYS A 124 1.23 -10.40 -1.23
N THR A 125 1.98 -11.41 -1.64
CA THR A 125 3.45 -11.38 -1.58
C THR A 125 4.09 -12.26 -2.63
N TYR A 126 5.32 -11.93 -3.03
CA TYR A 126 6.09 -12.80 -3.90
C TYR A 126 6.66 -13.99 -3.11
N GLY A 127 6.48 -15.19 -3.65
CA GLY A 127 6.98 -16.44 -3.11
C GLY A 127 7.60 -17.34 -4.17
N GLY A 128 7.94 -18.55 -3.75
CA GLY A 128 8.71 -19.51 -4.56
C GLY A 128 10.21 -19.27 -4.49
N THR A 129 10.99 -20.27 -4.91
CA THR A 129 12.46 -20.26 -4.81
C THR A 129 13.12 -19.13 -5.60
N SER A 130 12.42 -18.56 -6.58
CA SER A 130 12.91 -17.47 -7.43
C SER A 130 12.13 -16.16 -7.26
N LEU A 131 11.22 -16.08 -6.27
CA LEU A 131 10.36 -14.90 -6.04
C LEU A 131 9.62 -14.40 -7.29
N ASN A 132 9.20 -15.33 -8.16
CA ASN A 132 8.59 -15.02 -9.45
C ASN A 132 7.08 -15.23 -9.49
N ARG A 133 6.46 -15.60 -8.36
CA ARG A 133 5.02 -15.80 -8.23
C ARG A 133 4.48 -14.94 -7.10
N CYS A 134 3.55 -14.04 -7.41
CA CYS A 134 2.76 -13.36 -6.39
C CYS A 134 1.63 -14.31 -5.93
N LEU A 135 1.52 -14.52 -4.63
CA LEU A 135 0.51 -15.34 -3.96
C LEU A 135 -0.47 -14.44 -3.21
#